data_AF-A0A7S0CL65-F1
#
_entry.id   AF-A0A7S0CL65-F1
#
_cell.length_a   1.000
_cell.length_b   1.000
_cell.length_c   1.000
_cell.angle_alpha   90.00
_cell.angle_beta   90.00
_cell.angle_gamma   90.00
#
_symmetry.space_group_name_H-M   'P 1'
#
loop_
_entity.id
_entity.type
_entity.pdbx_description
1 polymer ?
#
loop_
_entity_poly.entity_id
_entity_poly.type
_entity_poly.pdbx_seq_one_letter_code
_entity_poly.pdbx_strand_id
1 'polypeptide(L)'
;MTLFKNKGWDVIIADDLIGGVLVLVSIVVGGLTGGIAVFIESQNDWFDNFEEVATWIAFIIGAVIGLVVCFILMGTVSSSVNSVIVLFAEAPSEFQENHPELSNKMRAAYLAAHPGIL
;
A
#
# COMPACT_ATOMS: atom_id res chain seq x y z
N MET A 1 -8.44 -29.54 -9.29
CA MET A 1 -8.33 -28.12 -9.73
C MET A 1 -9.69 -27.44 -9.96
N THR A 2 -10.73 -27.71 -9.15
CA THR A 2 -12.05 -27.05 -9.32
C THR A 2 -12.72 -26.60 -8.01
N LEU A 3 -12.17 -26.94 -6.84
CA LEU A 3 -12.68 -26.46 -5.55
C LEU A 3 -12.14 -25.09 -5.12
N PHE A 4 -11.00 -24.64 -5.67
CA PHE A 4 -10.39 -23.33 -5.38
C PHE A 4 -10.80 -22.21 -6.34
N LYS A 5 -11.54 -22.55 -7.41
CA LYS A 5 -11.89 -21.60 -8.48
C LYS A 5 -13.10 -20.72 -8.15
N ASN A 6 -13.90 -21.06 -7.13
CA ASN A 6 -15.26 -20.52 -7.03
C ASN A 6 -15.67 -19.79 -5.76
N LYS A 7 -14.93 -19.82 -4.63
CA LYS A 7 -15.40 -19.10 -3.42
C LYS A 7 -14.27 -18.64 -2.50
N GLY A 8 -13.83 -17.39 -2.64
CA GLY A 8 -13.29 -16.63 -1.51
C GLY A 8 -11.79 -16.34 -1.46
N TRP A 9 -10.96 -16.93 -2.32
CA TRP A 9 -9.51 -16.70 -2.25
C TRP A 9 -9.08 -15.31 -2.72
N ASP A 10 -9.68 -14.77 -3.79
CA ASP A 10 -9.47 -13.35 -4.17
C ASP A 10 -10.00 -12.37 -3.12
N VAL A 11 -11.05 -12.75 -2.37
CA VAL A 11 -11.66 -11.90 -1.32
C VAL A 11 -10.78 -11.84 -0.07
N ILE A 12 -10.04 -12.91 0.25
CA ILE A 12 -9.07 -12.93 1.36
C ILE A 12 -7.79 -12.18 0.99
N ILE A 13 -7.38 -12.21 -0.28
CA ILE A 13 -6.19 -11.52 -0.78
C ILE A 13 -6.44 -10.00 -0.96
N ALA A 14 -7.65 -9.63 -1.33
CA ALA A 14 -8.06 -8.25 -1.60
C ALA A 14 -8.80 -7.59 -0.43
N ASP A 15 -8.81 -8.21 0.76
CA ASP A 15 -9.50 -7.62 1.90
C ASP A 15 -9.03 -6.17 2.07
N ASP A 16 -10.01 -5.29 2.22
CA ASP A 16 -10.04 -3.84 1.91
C ASP A 16 -9.00 -2.99 2.69
N LEU A 17 -8.08 -3.65 3.39
CA LEU A 17 -6.97 -3.10 4.12
C LEU A 17 -5.99 -2.37 3.22
N ILE A 18 -5.67 -2.91 2.03
CA ILE A 18 -4.71 -2.25 1.12
C ILE A 18 -5.33 -0.95 0.58
N GLY A 19 -6.61 -0.96 0.20
CA GLY A 19 -7.34 0.23 -0.22
C GLY A 19 -7.42 1.28 0.88
N GLY A 20 -7.79 0.89 2.10
CA GLY A 20 -7.84 1.78 3.26
C GLY A 20 -6.48 2.35 3.66
N VAL A 21 -5.43 1.52 3.69
CA VAL A 21 -4.06 1.94 4.01
C VAL A 21 -3.49 2.84 2.91
N LEU A 22 -3.77 2.55 1.64
CA LEU A 22 -3.41 3.41 0.51
C LEU A 22 -3.98 4.82 0.66
N VAL A 23 -5.26 4.92 1.01
CA VAL A 23 -5.93 6.22 1.22
C VAL A 23 -5.36 6.93 2.44
N LEU A 24 -5.18 6.23 3.56
CA LEU A 24 -4.64 6.84 4.79
C LEU A 24 -3.21 7.35 4.57
N VAL A 25 -2.33 6.53 3.98
CA VAL A 25 -0.94 6.92 3.75
C VAL A 25 -0.84 8.00 2.68
N SER A 26 -1.65 7.95 1.61
CA SER A 26 -1.64 8.99 0.58
C SER A 26 -2.08 10.35 1.11
N ILE A 27 -3.04 10.42 2.05
CA ILE A 27 -3.43 11.67 2.72
C ILE A 27 -2.27 12.21 3.57
N VAL A 28 -1.60 11.35 4.35
CA VAL A 28 -0.47 11.76 5.19
C VAL A 28 0.71 12.24 4.33
N VAL A 29 1.08 11.46 3.31
CA VAL A 29 2.20 11.80 2.41
C VAL A 29 1.88 13.06 1.61
N GLY A 30 0.67 13.16 1.04
CA GLY A 30 0.24 14.34 0.30
C GLY A 30 0.20 15.61 1.16
N GLY A 31 -0.23 15.49 2.42
CA GLY A 31 -0.18 16.60 3.38
C GLY A 31 1.24 17.03 3.72
N LEU A 32 2.15 16.09 3.95
CA LEU A 32 3.56 16.38 4.24
C LEU A 32 4.28 16.99 3.04
N THR A 33 4.12 16.41 1.84
CA THR A 33 4.78 16.92 0.62
C THR A 33 4.19 18.25 0.18
N GLY A 34 2.87 18.45 0.32
CA GLY A 34 2.23 19.75 0.11
C GLY A 34 2.74 20.81 1.10
N GLY A 35 2.90 20.45 2.38
CA GLY A 35 3.47 21.36 3.39
C GLY A 35 4.93 21.75 3.10
N ILE A 36 5.75 20.81 2.63
CA ILE A 36 7.12 21.09 2.19
C ILE A 36 7.12 22.00 0.95
N ALA A 37 6.20 21.78 0.00
CA ALA A 37 6.10 22.62 -1.20
C ALA A 37 5.74 24.07 -0.87
N VAL A 38 4.82 24.29 0.09
CA VAL A 38 4.52 25.64 0.61
C VAL A 38 5.73 26.27 1.29
N PHE A 39 6.50 25.49 2.06
CA PHE A 39 7.72 26.00 2.68
C PHE A 39 8.76 26.43 1.63
N ILE A 40 8.93 25.67 0.55
CA ILE A 40 9.84 26.02 -0.55
C ILE A 40 9.37 27.28 -1.28
N GLU A 41 8.06 27.42 -1.51
CA GLU A 41 7.46 28.61 -2.13
C GLU A 41 7.65 29.85 -1.25
N SER A 42 7.54 29.75 0.07
CA SER A 42 7.84 30.89 0.97
C SER A 42 9.28 31.42 0.88
N GLN A 43 10.20 30.63 0.32
CA GLN A 43 11.61 31.00 0.13
C GLN A 43 11.92 31.38 -1.33
N ASN A 44 11.02 31.12 -2.26
CA ASN A 44 11.23 31.31 -3.70
C ASN A 44 9.96 31.87 -4.34
N ASP A 45 10.08 33.02 -5.00
CA ASP A 45 8.97 33.71 -5.69
C ASP A 45 8.58 33.03 -7.02
N TRP A 46 8.46 31.69 -7.04
CA TRP A 46 8.11 30.91 -8.22
C TRP A 46 6.67 31.15 -8.70
N PHE A 47 5.77 31.53 -7.78
CA PHE A 47 4.34 31.72 -8.05
C PHE A 47 3.86 33.15 -7.81
N ASP A 48 4.77 34.13 -7.76
CA ASP A 48 4.51 35.54 -7.41
C ASP A 48 3.44 36.21 -8.30
N ASN A 49 3.29 35.74 -9.54
CA ASN A 49 2.25 36.20 -10.46
C ASN A 49 0.82 35.83 -10.02
N PHE A 50 0.67 35.01 -8.98
CA PHE A 50 -0.58 34.48 -8.47
C PHE A 50 -0.71 34.72 -6.95
N GLU A 51 -0.33 35.91 -6.44
CA GLU A 51 -0.25 36.27 -5.01
C GLU A 51 -1.34 35.64 -4.09
N GLU A 52 -2.60 35.59 -4.52
CA GLU A 52 -3.71 35.08 -3.68
C GLU A 52 -3.86 33.54 -3.72
N VAL A 53 -3.38 32.89 -4.78
CA VAL A 53 -3.56 31.44 -5.04
C VAL A 53 -2.25 30.66 -5.07
N ALA A 54 -1.10 31.34 -5.03
CA ALA A 54 0.25 30.76 -5.11
C ALA A 54 0.46 29.65 -4.09
N THR A 55 0.12 29.90 -2.82
CA THR A 55 0.24 28.92 -1.73
C THR A 55 -0.62 27.67 -1.96
N TRP A 56 -1.86 27.84 -2.46
CA TRP A 56 -2.76 26.72 -2.75
C TRP A 56 -2.28 25.90 -3.96
N ILE A 57 -1.76 26.56 -4.99
CA ILE A 57 -1.20 25.91 -6.18
C ILE A 57 0.04 25.10 -5.81
N ALA A 58 0.96 25.68 -5.03
CA ALA A 58 2.15 25.00 -4.54
C ALA A 58 1.80 23.76 -3.69
N PHE A 59 0.82 23.90 -2.78
CA PHE A 59 0.33 22.78 -1.98
C PHE A 59 -0.24 21.66 -2.84
N ILE A 60 -1.11 21.98 -3.81
CA ILE A 60 -1.75 20.98 -4.67
C ILE A 60 -0.73 20.26 -5.54
N ILE A 61 0.21 20.98 -6.15
CA ILE A 61 1.26 20.38 -6.98
C ILE A 61 2.14 19.46 -6.13
N GLY A 62 2.58 19.92 -4.95
CA GLY A 62 3.38 19.12 -4.02
C GLY A 62 2.63 17.88 -3.50
N ALA A 63 1.33 18.02 -3.21
CA ALA A 63 0.49 16.92 -2.78
C ALA A 63 0.28 15.89 -3.89
N VAL A 64 0.03 16.32 -5.14
CA VAL A 64 -0.14 15.41 -6.28
C VAL A 64 1.14 14.63 -6.56
N ILE A 65 2.30 15.28 -6.54
CA ILE A 65 3.59 14.60 -6.74
C ILE A 65 3.82 13.56 -5.64
N GLY A 66 3.62 13.94 -4.38
CA GLY A 66 3.77 13.03 -3.24
C GLY A 66 2.81 11.84 -3.30
N LEU A 67 1.57 12.10 -3.72
CA LEU A 67 0.53 11.08 -3.90
C LEU A 67 0.93 10.09 -4.99
N VAL A 68 1.34 10.56 -6.18
CA VAL A 68 1.75 9.67 -7.30
C VAL A 68 2.91 8.76 -6.87
N VAL A 69 3.92 9.31 -6.20
CA VAL A 69 5.06 8.51 -5.70
C VAL A 69 4.59 7.47 -4.69
N CYS A 70 3.72 7.84 -3.74
CA CYS A 70 3.15 6.92 -2.77
C CYS A 70 2.35 5.78 -3.42
N PHE A 71 1.54 6.09 -4.44
CA PHE A 71 0.75 5.10 -5.16
C PHE A 71 1.62 4.07 -5.88
N ILE A 72 2.72 4.50 -6.49
CA ILE A 72 3.67 3.59 -7.15
C ILE A 72 4.28 2.62 -6.12
N LEU A 73 4.77 3.15 -4.99
CA LEU A 73 5.39 2.33 -3.94
C LEU A 73 4.40 1.34 -3.31
N MET A 74 3.17 1.75 -3.07
CA MET A 74 2.18 0.87 -2.46
C MET A 74 1.63 -0.16 -3.45
N GLY A 75 1.58 0.17 -4.75
CA GLY A 75 1.25 -0.79 -5.80
C GLY A 75 2.24 -1.95 -5.87
N THR A 76 3.54 -1.69 -5.67
CA THR A 76 4.55 -2.77 -5.62
C THR A 76 4.41 -3.64 -4.38
N VAL A 77 4.13 -3.04 -3.22
CA VAL A 77 3.88 -3.78 -1.96
C VAL A 77 2.68 -4.71 -2.12
N SER A 78 1.56 -4.20 -2.65
CA SER A 78 0.35 -4.99 -2.90
C SER A 78 0.61 -6.19 -3.83
N SER A 79 1.29 -5.96 -4.95
CA SER A 79 1.66 -7.01 -5.91
C SER A 79 2.57 -8.08 -5.29
N SER A 80 3.54 -7.65 -4.47
CA SER A 80 4.44 -8.57 -3.77
C SER A 80 3.69 -9.43 -2.76
N VAL A 81 2.80 -8.85 -1.96
CA VAL A 81 2.03 -9.60 -0.95
C VAL A 81 1.15 -10.66 -1.61
N ASN A 82 0.44 -10.30 -2.68
CA ASN A 82 -0.38 -11.24 -3.43
C ASN A 82 0.46 -12.41 -3.96
N SER A 83 1.62 -12.12 -4.54
CA SER A 83 2.52 -13.15 -5.08
C SER A 83 2.97 -14.15 -4.00
N VAL A 84 3.34 -13.68 -2.80
CA VAL A 84 3.76 -14.57 -1.70
C VAL A 84 2.60 -15.41 -1.18
N ILE A 85 1.39 -14.84 -1.09
CA ILE A 85 0.19 -15.58 -0.66
C ILE A 85 -0.15 -16.70 -1.66
N VAL A 86 -0.09 -16.42 -2.96
CA VAL A 86 -0.31 -17.43 -4.01
C VAL A 86 0.73 -18.54 -3.92
N LEU A 87 2.01 -18.20 -3.72
CA LEU A 87 3.09 -19.17 -3.57
C LEU A 87 2.88 -20.09 -2.35
N PHE A 88 2.43 -19.52 -1.23
CA PHE A 88 2.05 -20.28 -0.04
C PHE A 88 0.84 -21.19 -0.28
N ALA A 89 -0.10 -20.78 -1.13
CA ALA A 89 -1.31 -21.54 -1.45
C ALA A 89 -1.05 -22.73 -2.39
N GLU A 90 -0.21 -22.55 -3.41
CA GLU A 90 0.03 -23.56 -4.45
C GLU A 90 0.97 -24.69 -4.00
N ALA A 91 2.04 -24.38 -3.25
CA ALA A 91 3.04 -25.36 -2.83
C ALA A 91 3.56 -25.13 -1.40
N PRO A 92 2.72 -25.31 -0.36
CA PRO A 92 3.11 -25.06 1.03
C PRO A 92 4.25 -25.96 1.51
N SER A 93 4.41 -27.16 0.95
CA SER A 93 5.49 -28.09 1.29
C SER A 93 6.85 -27.60 0.78
N GLU A 94 6.94 -27.17 -0.47
CA GLU A 94 8.18 -26.64 -1.06
C GLU A 94 8.59 -25.30 -0.42
N PHE A 95 7.60 -24.49 -0.01
CA PHE A 95 7.84 -23.26 0.73
C PHE A 95 8.37 -23.50 2.15
N GLN A 96 7.88 -24.55 2.83
CA GLN A 96 8.39 -24.93 4.14
C GLN A 96 9.80 -25.53 4.10
N GLU A 97 10.15 -26.23 3.01
CA GLU A 97 11.50 -26.76 2.81
C GLU A 97 12.53 -25.66 2.53
N ASN A 98 12.20 -24.68 1.67
CA ASN A 98 13.13 -23.62 1.31
C ASN A 98 13.17 -22.46 2.32
N HIS A 99 12.03 -22.15 2.98
CA HIS A 99 11.90 -21.02 3.90
C HIS A 99 11.04 -21.37 5.14
N PRO A 100 11.54 -22.23 6.05
CA PRO A 100 10.77 -22.74 7.19
C PRO A 100 10.34 -21.64 8.18
N GLU A 101 11.15 -20.60 8.41
CA GLU A 101 10.78 -19.50 9.31
C GLU A 101 9.62 -18.65 8.79
N LEU A 102 9.59 -18.37 7.48
CA LEU A 102 8.53 -17.59 6.83
C LEU A 102 7.23 -18.39 6.78
N SER A 103 7.31 -19.69 6.48
CA SER A 103 6.20 -20.63 6.56
C SER A 103 5.53 -20.63 7.93
N ASN A 104 6.32 -20.75 9.00
CA ASN A 104 5.79 -20.77 10.37
C ASN A 104 5.13 -19.43 10.76
N LYS A 105 5.72 -18.29 10.38
CA LYS A 105 5.13 -16.96 10.62
C LYS A 105 3.80 -16.77 9.87
N MET A 106 3.72 -17.20 8.62
CA MET A 106 2.48 -17.14 7.84
C MET A 106 1.39 -18.01 8.44
N ARG A 107 1.71 -19.23 8.88
CA ARG A 107 0.75 -20.12 9.56
C ARG A 107 0.28 -19.56 10.90
N ALA A 108 1.17 -18.98 11.68
CA ALA A 108 0.83 -18.32 12.94
C ALA A 108 -0.09 -17.10 12.71
N ALA A 109 0.22 -16.27 11.71
CA ALA A 109 -0.62 -15.13 11.34
C ALA A 109 -2.00 -15.57 10.82
N TYR A 110 -2.07 -16.63 10.02
CA TYR A 110 -3.32 -17.19 9.51
C TYR A 110 -4.22 -17.70 10.65
N LEU A 111 -3.63 -18.42 11.62
CA LEU A 111 -4.35 -18.88 12.82
C LEU A 111 -4.83 -17.73 13.72
N ALA A 112 -4.04 -16.65 13.82
CA ALA A 112 -4.43 -15.46 14.58
C ALA A 112 -5.57 -14.68 13.90
N ALA A 113 -5.60 -14.63 12.57
CA ALA A 113 -6.64 -13.97 11.80
C ALA A 113 -7.95 -14.78 11.75
N HIS A 114 -7.87 -16.12 11.78
CA HIS A 114 -9.03 -17.02 11.77
C HIS A 114 -9.03 -17.99 12.97
N PRO A 115 -9.27 -17.49 14.20
CA PRO A 115 -9.36 -18.34 15.38
C PRO A 115 -10.65 -19.18 15.32
N GLY A 116 -10.54 -20.46 14.94
CA GLY A 116 -11.68 -21.39 14.92
C GLY A 116 -11.72 -22.38 13.75
N ILE A 117 -10.76 -22.32 12.82
CA ILE A 117 -10.62 -23.30 11.74
C ILE A 117 -9.56 -24.34 12.15
N LEU A 118 -9.99 -25.30 12.97
CA LEU A 118 -9.32 -26.59 13.21
C LEU A 118 -10.34 -27.70 13.02
#